data_AF-A0A383EX00-F1
#
_entry.id   AF-A0A383EX00-F1
#
_cell.length_a   1.000
_cell.length_b   1.000
_cell.length_c   1.000
_cell.angle_alpha   90.00
_cell.angle_beta   90.00
_cell.angle_gamma   90.00
#
_symmetry.space_group_name_H-M   'P 1'
#
loop_
_entity.id
_entity.type
_entity.pdbx_description
1 polymer ?
#
loop_
_entity_poly.entity_id
_entity_poly.type
_entity_poly.pdbx_seq_one_letter_code
_entity_poly.pdbx_strand_id
1 'polypeptide(L)'
;IEMGIGLELGLVMICMIILALGRYSVLEDVTRILVILFTAGTVVAAAVAIGSIDTGGASLSANLTFDTPTILFLIAVAGWMPTGTAGAVGLSLWVKAKAIRLQRPVTTQEATFDFHVGYITAIFTAVCFVLLGTLVMYINDVAVEGRGAAFADQLINLFTSTIGSWIYPLIALSAITVMFSTLLTLVDLLPRSSTAALMEIFPKPEETRIRTSSNLYLIFIGVELLLVL
;
A
#
# COMPACT_ATOMS: atom_id res chain seq x y z
N ILE A 1 21.45 12.06 7.72
CA ILE A 1 20.36 11.87 8.72
C ILE A 1 19.48 13.12 8.72
N GLU A 2 20.02 14.32 8.97
CA GLU A 2 19.24 15.59 8.93
C GLU A 2 18.49 15.85 7.61
N MET A 3 19.11 15.61 6.45
CA MET A 3 18.46 15.80 5.14
C MET A 3 17.33 14.78 4.88
N GLY A 4 17.37 13.60 5.51
CA GLY A 4 16.31 12.58 5.39
C GLY A 4 15.07 12.96 6.20
N ILE A 5 15.28 13.44 7.43
CA ILE A 5 14.20 13.89 8.32
C ILE A 5 13.45 15.07 7.69
N GLY A 6 14.16 16.05 7.12
CA GLY A 6 13.51 17.18 6.44
C GLY A 6 12.62 16.78 5.26
N LEU A 7 12.99 15.72 4.54
CA LEU A 7 12.22 15.20 3.41
C LEU A 7 10.97 14.43 3.86
N GLU A 8 11.10 13.63 4.92
CA GLU A 8 9.98 12.93 5.56
C GLU A 8 8.94 13.91 6.12
N LEU A 9 9.40 14.92 6.87
CA LEU A 9 8.57 16.01 7.36
C LEU A 9 7.85 16.74 6.23
N GLY A 10 8.57 17.06 5.15
CA GLY A 10 8.00 17.70 3.97
C GLY A 10 6.88 16.87 3.32
N LEU A 11 7.08 15.56 3.19
CA LEU A 11 6.08 14.65 2.62
C LEU A 11 4.80 14.60 3.47
N VAL A 12 4.93 14.45 4.79
CA VAL A 12 3.78 14.43 5.70
C VAL A 12 3.05 15.77 5.67
N MET A 13 3.77 16.89 5.69
CA MET A 13 3.18 18.22 5.56
C MET A 13 2.36 18.37 4.27
N ILE A 14 2.86 17.87 3.15
CA ILE A 14 2.13 17.89 1.87
C ILE A 14 0.87 17.03 1.95
N CYS A 15 0.95 15.82 2.50
CA CYS A 15 -0.22 14.95 2.73
C CYS A 15 -1.31 15.67 3.54
N MET A 16 -0.92 16.33 4.63
CA MET A 16 -1.81 17.08 5.50
C MET A 16 -2.50 18.24 4.78
N ILE A 17 -1.75 19.00 3.99
CA ILE A 17 -2.30 20.10 3.19
C ILE A 17 -3.31 19.56 2.17
N ILE A 18 -3.00 18.45 1.49
CA ILE A 18 -3.90 17.82 0.52
C ILE A 18 -5.21 17.38 1.18
N LEU A 19 -5.14 16.75 2.37
CA LEU A 19 -6.32 16.35 3.13
C LEU A 19 -7.13 17.56 3.61
N ALA A 20 -6.47 18.58 4.15
CA ALA A 20 -7.11 19.82 4.61
C ALA A 20 -7.84 20.57 3.47
N LEU A 21 -7.28 20.54 2.26
CA LEU A 21 -7.89 21.13 1.06
C LEU A 21 -9.00 20.25 0.45
N GLY A 22 -9.20 19.02 0.92
CA GLY A 22 -10.20 18.09 0.41
C GLY A 22 -9.98 17.65 -1.04
N ARG A 23 -8.78 17.87 -1.61
CA ARG A 23 -8.42 17.58 -3.02
C ARG A 23 -7.91 16.16 -3.24
N TYR A 24 -8.35 15.21 -2.43
CA TYR A 24 -7.92 13.81 -2.46
C TYR A 24 -8.20 13.11 -3.81
N SER A 25 -9.25 13.53 -4.53
CA SER A 25 -9.71 12.85 -5.74
C SER A 25 -8.66 12.82 -6.86
N VAL A 26 -7.86 13.88 -7.02
CA VAL A 26 -6.83 13.93 -8.08
C VAL A 26 -5.73 12.91 -7.82
N LEU A 27 -5.28 12.80 -6.57
CA LEU A 27 -4.28 11.81 -6.22
C LEU A 27 -4.85 10.39 -6.34
N GLU A 28 -6.10 10.17 -5.93
CA GLU A 28 -6.77 8.88 -6.08
C GLU A 28 -6.80 8.43 -7.55
N ASP A 29 -7.14 9.34 -8.47
CA ASP A 29 -7.18 9.04 -9.91
C ASP A 29 -5.78 8.76 -10.48
N VAL A 30 -4.76 9.55 -10.09
CA VAL A 30 -3.37 9.32 -10.50
C VAL A 30 -2.86 7.99 -9.98
N THR A 31 -3.04 7.70 -8.69
CA THR A 31 -2.65 6.42 -8.08
C THR A 31 -3.35 5.26 -8.78
N ARG A 32 -4.66 5.36 -9.07
CA ARG A 32 -5.40 4.31 -9.76
C ARG A 32 -4.78 3.98 -11.12
N ILE A 33 -4.48 5.00 -11.93
CA ILE A 33 -3.84 4.82 -13.24
C ILE A 33 -2.47 4.17 -13.08
N LEU A 34 -1.64 4.66 -12.17
CA LEU A 34 -0.28 4.15 -11.96
C LEU A 34 -0.27 2.72 -11.43
N VAL A 35 -1.20 2.35 -10.55
CA VAL A 35 -1.35 0.96 -10.07
C VAL A 35 -1.74 0.04 -11.22
N ILE A 36 -2.68 0.45 -12.09
CA ILE A 36 -3.05 -0.34 -13.28
C ILE A 36 -1.84 -0.54 -14.20
N LEU A 37 -1.11 0.53 -14.49
CA LEU A 37 0.08 0.47 -15.35
C LEU A 37 1.20 -0.36 -14.72
N PHE A 38 1.42 -0.22 -13.41
CA PHE A 38 2.40 -1.00 -12.67
C PHE A 38 2.05 -2.48 -12.69
N THR A 39 0.81 -2.84 -12.35
CA THR A 39 0.33 -4.24 -12.40
C THR A 39 0.47 -4.82 -13.80
N ALA A 40 0.08 -4.07 -14.84
CA ALA A 40 0.28 -4.49 -16.22
C ALA A 40 1.77 -4.70 -16.55
N GLY A 41 2.64 -3.79 -16.10
CA GLY A 41 4.09 -3.92 -16.20
C GLY A 41 4.62 -5.17 -15.50
N THR A 42 4.11 -5.49 -14.31
CA THR A 42 4.47 -6.70 -13.55
C THR A 42 4.09 -7.97 -14.32
N VAL A 43 2.90 -7.99 -14.93
CA VAL A 43 2.46 -9.12 -15.76
C VAL A 43 3.34 -9.27 -17.00
N VAL A 44 3.65 -8.17 -17.69
CA VAL A 44 4.54 -8.18 -18.85
C VAL A 44 5.95 -8.65 -18.46
N ALA A 45 6.50 -8.13 -17.37
CA ALA A 45 7.80 -8.57 -16.86
C ALA A 45 7.78 -10.07 -16.57
N ALA A 46 6.76 -10.57 -15.85
CA ALA A 46 6.64 -11.99 -15.54
C ALA A 46 6.54 -12.85 -16.82
N ALA A 47 5.75 -12.42 -17.81
CA ALA A 47 5.63 -13.13 -19.09
C ALA A 47 6.95 -13.15 -19.87
N VAL A 48 7.68 -12.04 -19.91
CA VAL A 48 9.00 -11.96 -20.58
C VAL A 48 10.04 -12.81 -19.84
N ALA A 49 10.04 -12.77 -18.51
CA ALA A 49 10.91 -13.60 -17.68
C ALA A 49 10.65 -15.10 -17.94
N ILE A 50 9.37 -15.51 -18.05
CA ILE A 50 8.99 -16.88 -18.41
C ILE A 50 9.45 -17.27 -19.81
N GLY A 51 9.30 -16.37 -20.80
CA GLY A 51 9.72 -16.62 -22.17
C GLY A 51 11.24 -16.68 -22.36
N SER A 52 11.99 -16.06 -21.45
CA SER A 52 13.45 -15.93 -21.49
C SER A 52 14.14 -16.81 -20.45
N ILE A 53 13.45 -17.84 -19.93
CA ILE A 53 14.02 -18.74 -18.93
C ILE A 53 15.23 -19.46 -19.52
N ASP A 54 16.40 -19.15 -18.97
CA ASP A 54 17.60 -19.98 -19.07
C ASP A 54 18.00 -20.35 -17.64
N THR A 55 17.69 -21.56 -17.22
CA THR A 55 18.03 -22.00 -15.87
C THR A 55 19.50 -22.36 -15.74
N GLY A 56 20.25 -22.56 -16.84
CA GLY A 56 21.63 -23.06 -16.75
C GLY A 56 21.80 -24.36 -15.95
N GLY A 57 20.71 -25.12 -15.74
CA GLY A 57 20.66 -26.30 -14.85
C GLY A 57 20.28 -26.02 -13.39
N ALA A 58 20.04 -24.77 -13.00
CA ALA A 58 19.53 -24.40 -11.68
C ALA A 58 18.11 -24.94 -11.46
N SER A 59 17.84 -25.37 -10.23
CA SER A 59 16.51 -25.80 -9.81
C SER A 59 15.59 -24.59 -9.68
N LEU A 60 14.40 -24.68 -10.27
CA LEU A 60 13.32 -23.70 -10.08
C LEU A 60 12.64 -23.82 -8.72
N SER A 61 12.83 -24.96 -8.04
CA SER A 61 12.36 -25.16 -6.67
C SER A 61 13.49 -24.86 -5.69
N ALA A 62 13.23 -23.93 -4.76
CA ALA A 62 14.06 -23.77 -3.59
C ALA A 62 13.94 -25.03 -2.72
N ASN A 63 15.08 -25.56 -2.27
CA ASN A 63 15.11 -26.59 -1.23
C ASN A 63 14.70 -25.94 0.09
N LEU A 64 13.40 -25.95 0.39
CA LEU A 64 12.86 -25.34 1.59
C LEU A 64 13.20 -26.22 2.81
N THR A 65 14.17 -25.79 3.60
CA THR A 65 14.45 -26.38 4.91
C THR A 65 13.59 -25.70 5.96
N PHE A 66 12.78 -26.49 6.69
CA PHE A 66 11.97 -26.01 7.80
C PHE A 66 12.79 -25.90 9.08
N ASP A 67 13.81 -25.04 9.06
CA ASP A 67 14.56 -24.67 10.24
C ASP A 67 13.82 -23.58 11.05
N THR A 68 14.25 -23.35 12.29
CA THR A 68 13.60 -22.39 13.19
C THR A 68 13.48 -20.99 12.57
N PRO A 69 14.51 -20.41 11.91
CA PRO A 69 14.38 -19.13 11.21
C PRO A 69 13.30 -19.13 10.12
N THR A 70 13.25 -20.15 9.26
CA THR A 70 12.24 -20.23 8.19
C THR A 70 10.84 -20.33 8.77
N ILE A 71 10.65 -21.13 9.83
CA ILE A 71 9.35 -21.25 10.50
C ILE A 71 8.93 -19.91 11.13
N LEU A 72 9.85 -19.21 11.82
CA LEU A 72 9.57 -17.90 12.40
C LEU A 72 9.23 -16.85 11.32
N PHE A 73 9.93 -16.88 10.19
CA PHE A 73 9.61 -16.04 9.04
C PHE A 73 8.22 -16.34 8.48
N LEU A 74 7.87 -17.62 8.29
CA LEU A 74 6.55 -18.01 7.81
C LEU A 74 5.43 -17.59 8.78
N ILE A 75 5.65 -17.73 10.09
CA ILE A 75 4.69 -17.27 11.11
C ILE A 75 4.54 -15.74 11.04
N ALA A 76 5.64 -15.00 10.90
CA ALA A 76 5.59 -13.55 10.74
C ALA A 76 4.83 -13.15 9.47
N VAL A 77 5.15 -13.74 8.31
CA VAL A 77 4.45 -13.47 7.04
C VAL A 77 2.96 -13.81 7.15
N ALA A 78 2.63 -14.95 7.76
CA ALA A 78 1.24 -15.36 7.99
C ALA A 78 0.52 -14.42 8.98
N GLY A 79 1.20 -13.90 10.00
CA GLY A 79 0.62 -12.94 10.94
C GLY A 79 0.33 -11.57 10.34
N TRP A 80 1.02 -11.21 9.25
CA TRP A 80 0.82 -9.97 8.50
C TRP A 80 -0.24 -10.09 7.38
N MET A 81 -0.83 -11.27 7.14
CA MET A 81 -1.86 -11.53 6.12
C MET A 81 -3.07 -12.29 6.71
N PRO A 82 -4.35 -11.96 6.38
CA PRO A 82 -4.83 -10.80 5.62
C PRO A 82 -4.88 -9.55 6.51
N THR A 83 -4.97 -8.38 5.88
CA THR A 83 -5.18 -7.05 6.48
C THR A 83 -5.79 -7.21 7.88
N GLY A 84 -4.97 -7.04 8.93
CA GLY A 84 -5.35 -7.46 10.27
C GLY A 84 -6.69 -6.87 10.70
N THR A 85 -7.28 -7.35 11.80
CA THR A 85 -8.54 -6.82 12.35
C THR A 85 -8.56 -5.29 12.45
N ALA A 86 -7.39 -4.66 12.62
CA ALA A 86 -7.20 -3.20 12.55
C ALA A 86 -7.66 -2.55 11.22
N GLY A 87 -7.46 -3.21 10.07
CA GLY A 87 -7.89 -2.72 8.76
C GLY A 87 -9.41 -2.73 8.56
N ALA A 88 -10.14 -3.62 9.25
CA ALA A 88 -11.59 -3.72 9.15
C ALA A 88 -12.31 -2.45 9.65
N VAL A 89 -11.74 -1.78 10.66
CA VAL A 89 -12.24 -0.50 11.16
C VAL A 89 -12.11 0.58 10.08
N GLY A 90 -10.96 0.67 9.43
CA GLY A 90 -10.73 1.64 8.36
C GLY A 90 -11.66 1.44 7.18
N LEU A 91 -11.76 0.20 6.68
CA LEU A 91 -12.69 -0.16 5.61
C LEU A 91 -14.14 0.23 5.97
N SER A 92 -14.58 -0.04 7.20
CA SER A 92 -15.91 0.33 7.66
C SER A 92 -16.14 1.84 7.67
N LEU A 93 -15.14 2.62 8.12
CA LEU A 93 -15.22 4.08 8.16
C LEU A 93 -15.22 4.69 6.75
N TRP A 94 -14.47 4.13 5.79
CA TRP A 94 -14.52 4.57 4.40
C TRP A 94 -15.82 4.18 3.71
N VAL A 95 -16.39 3.00 3.99
CA VAL A 95 -17.73 2.62 3.52
C VAL A 95 -18.80 3.59 4.04
N LYS A 96 -18.73 4.00 5.32
CA LYS A 96 -19.61 5.04 5.87
C LYS A 96 -19.45 6.38 5.13
N ALA A 97 -18.22 6.82 4.88
CA ALA A 97 -18.01 8.07 4.13
C ALA A 97 -18.48 7.97 2.66
N LYS A 98 -18.28 6.81 2.02
CA LYS A 98 -18.80 6.54 0.67
C LYS A 98 -20.32 6.59 0.64
N ALA A 99 -21.01 6.05 1.65
CA ALA A 99 -22.47 6.12 1.76
C ALA A 99 -22.96 7.58 1.89
N ILE A 100 -22.29 8.40 2.70
CA ILE A 100 -22.61 9.84 2.83
C ILE A 100 -22.43 10.55 1.48
N ARG A 101 -21.34 10.28 0.76
CA ARG A 101 -21.08 10.86 -0.57
C ARG A 101 -22.12 10.43 -1.61
N LEU A 102 -22.54 9.17 -1.57
CA LEU A 102 -23.55 8.62 -2.49
C LEU A 102 -24.99 9.00 -2.12
N GLN A 103 -25.21 9.59 -0.94
CA GLN A 103 -26.55 9.86 -0.39
C GLN A 103 -27.42 8.60 -0.27
N ARG A 104 -26.80 7.43 -0.13
CA ARG A 104 -27.46 6.12 0.08
C ARG A 104 -26.49 5.14 0.75
N PRO A 105 -26.98 4.10 1.44
CA PRO A 105 -26.11 3.04 1.93
C PRO A 105 -25.39 2.33 0.77
N VAL A 106 -24.13 1.96 1.00
CA VAL A 106 -23.39 1.03 0.14
C VAL A 106 -23.99 -0.35 0.35
N THR A 107 -24.35 -1.04 -0.73
CA THR A 107 -24.94 -2.37 -0.62
C THR A 107 -23.86 -3.40 -0.27
N THR A 108 -24.26 -4.52 0.34
CA THR A 108 -23.33 -5.63 0.62
C THR A 108 -22.72 -6.18 -0.67
N GLN A 109 -23.50 -6.24 -1.75
CA GLN A 109 -23.00 -6.68 -3.06
C GLN A 109 -21.90 -5.74 -3.61
N GLU A 110 -22.08 -4.42 -3.49
CA GLU A 110 -21.06 -3.45 -3.90
C GLU A 110 -19.78 -3.59 -3.07
N ALA A 111 -19.91 -3.70 -1.74
CA ALA A 111 -18.77 -3.84 -0.84
C ALA A 111 -18.01 -5.16 -1.06
N THR A 112 -18.73 -6.27 -1.24
CA THR A 112 -18.13 -7.58 -1.50
C THR A 112 -17.45 -7.63 -2.86
N PHE A 113 -18.04 -7.02 -3.89
CA PHE A 113 -17.41 -6.92 -5.21
C PHE A 113 -16.10 -6.14 -5.15
N ASP A 114 -16.12 -4.96 -4.53
CA ASP A 114 -14.93 -4.11 -4.34
C ASP A 114 -13.80 -4.86 -3.61
N PHE A 115 -14.16 -5.56 -2.52
CA PHE A 115 -13.23 -6.40 -1.77
C PHE A 115 -12.64 -7.55 -2.61
N HIS A 116 -13.47 -8.30 -3.34
CA HIS A 116 -13.00 -9.42 -4.16
C HIS A 116 -12.07 -8.96 -5.28
N VAL A 117 -12.39 -7.85 -5.96
CA VAL A 117 -11.54 -7.30 -7.02
C VAL A 117 -10.15 -6.95 -6.46
N GLY A 118 -10.10 -6.24 -5.33
CA GLY A 118 -8.84 -5.90 -4.67
C GLY A 118 -8.05 -7.14 -4.25
N TYR A 119 -8.72 -8.10 -3.62
CA TYR A 119 -8.09 -9.31 -3.08
C TYR A 119 -7.55 -10.23 -4.19
N ILE A 120 -8.33 -10.47 -5.24
CA ILE A 120 -7.90 -11.29 -6.39
C ILE A 120 -6.72 -10.61 -7.11
N THR A 121 -6.78 -9.29 -7.30
CA THR A 121 -5.69 -8.53 -7.94
C THR A 121 -4.41 -8.63 -7.12
N ALA A 122 -4.51 -8.56 -5.78
CA ALA A 122 -3.36 -8.70 -4.89
C ALA A 122 -2.74 -10.11 -4.96
N ILE A 123 -3.56 -11.17 -4.91
CA ILE A 123 -3.07 -12.55 -5.06
C ILE A 123 -2.39 -12.74 -6.41
N PHE A 124 -3.03 -12.30 -7.49
CA PHE A 124 -2.50 -12.43 -8.84
C PHE A 124 -1.15 -11.70 -9.00
N THR A 125 -1.06 -10.48 -8.48
CA THR A 125 0.18 -9.69 -8.50
C THR A 125 1.27 -10.33 -7.64
N ALA A 126 0.92 -10.88 -6.47
CA ALA A 126 1.85 -11.60 -5.60
C ALA A 126 2.47 -12.81 -6.31
N VAL A 127 1.66 -13.59 -7.04
CA VAL A 127 2.17 -14.70 -7.86
C VAL A 127 3.15 -14.21 -8.93
N CYS A 128 2.86 -13.10 -9.60
CA CYS A 128 3.78 -12.50 -10.57
C CYS A 128 5.11 -12.08 -9.93
N PHE A 129 5.08 -11.49 -8.72
CA PHE A 129 6.31 -11.14 -8.00
C PHE A 129 7.10 -12.35 -7.51
N VAL A 130 6.44 -13.42 -7.08
CA VAL A 130 7.12 -14.67 -6.75
C VAL A 130 7.81 -15.23 -7.99
N LEU A 131 7.15 -15.25 -9.14
CA LEU A 131 7.74 -15.69 -10.40
C LEU A 131 8.95 -14.84 -10.78
N LEU A 132 8.83 -13.51 -10.72
CA LEU A 132 9.92 -12.60 -11.01
C LEU A 132 11.10 -12.76 -10.04
N GLY A 133 10.83 -12.89 -8.74
CA GLY A 133 11.85 -13.16 -7.74
C GLY A 133 12.59 -14.46 -8.03
N THR A 134 11.86 -15.53 -8.41
CA THR A 134 12.49 -16.79 -8.78
C THR A 134 13.32 -16.67 -10.07
N LEU A 135 12.74 -16.14 -11.14
CA LEU A 135 13.33 -16.18 -12.48
C LEU A 135 14.39 -15.11 -12.74
N VAL A 136 14.38 -14.00 -12.00
CA VAL A 136 15.33 -12.90 -12.21
C VAL A 136 16.35 -12.85 -11.09
N MET A 137 15.97 -13.16 -9.85
CA MET A 137 16.87 -13.04 -8.69
C MET A 137 17.41 -14.40 -8.24
N TYR A 138 16.54 -15.36 -7.93
CA TYR A 138 16.94 -16.64 -7.31
C TYR A 138 17.87 -17.47 -8.20
N ILE A 139 17.52 -17.67 -9.47
CA ILE A 139 18.37 -18.47 -10.39
C ILE A 139 19.73 -17.82 -10.68
N ASN A 140 19.85 -16.51 -10.43
CA ASN A 140 21.06 -15.72 -10.66
C ASN A 140 21.82 -15.42 -9.35
N ASP A 141 21.46 -16.08 -8.24
CA ASP A 141 22.04 -15.88 -6.91
C ASP A 141 22.07 -14.41 -6.43
N VAL A 142 21.08 -13.62 -6.85
CA VAL A 142 20.95 -12.21 -6.44
C VAL A 142 20.26 -12.15 -5.08
N ALA A 143 21.02 -11.77 -4.05
CA ALA A 143 20.48 -11.57 -2.70
C ALA A 143 19.54 -10.36 -2.63
N VAL A 144 18.47 -10.47 -1.82
CA VAL A 144 17.54 -9.36 -1.57
C VAL A 144 18.19 -8.34 -0.63
N GLU A 145 18.13 -7.07 -1.01
CA GLU A 145 18.65 -5.97 -0.20
C GLU A 145 17.84 -5.79 1.09
N GLY A 146 18.53 -5.74 2.23
CA GLY A 146 17.90 -5.58 3.56
C GLY A 146 17.46 -4.15 3.89
N ARG A 147 17.88 -3.16 3.09
CA ARG A 147 17.55 -1.74 3.28
C ARG A 147 16.50 -1.30 2.27
N GLY A 148 15.46 -0.60 2.73
CA GLY A 148 14.33 -0.19 1.87
C GLY A 148 14.73 0.61 0.61
N ALA A 149 15.65 1.55 0.72
CA ALA A 149 16.12 2.32 -0.44
C ALA A 149 16.86 1.45 -1.47
N ALA A 150 17.75 0.57 -1.01
CA ALA A 150 18.49 -0.34 -1.88
C ALA A 150 17.54 -1.40 -2.50
N PHE A 151 16.53 -1.85 -1.77
CA PHE A 151 15.48 -2.71 -2.29
C PHE A 151 14.64 -2.03 -3.37
N ALA A 152 14.32 -0.74 -3.23
CA ALA A 152 13.62 0.02 -4.27
C ALA A 152 14.44 0.09 -5.57
N ASP A 153 15.75 0.35 -5.48
CA ASP A 153 16.64 0.31 -6.64
C ASP A 153 16.69 -1.10 -7.25
N GLN A 154 16.77 -2.14 -6.41
CA GLN A 154 16.75 -3.53 -6.86
C GLN A 154 15.45 -3.90 -7.58
N LEU A 155 14.30 -3.43 -7.09
CA LEU A 155 13.02 -3.62 -7.74
C LEU A 155 12.98 -2.94 -9.11
N ILE A 156 13.43 -1.69 -9.22
CA ILE A 156 13.50 -0.98 -10.50
C ILE A 156 14.44 -1.69 -11.48
N ASN A 157 15.58 -2.18 -10.99
CA ASN A 157 16.53 -2.95 -11.80
C ASN A 157 15.92 -4.25 -12.32
N LEU A 158 15.10 -4.95 -11.52
CA LEU A 158 14.39 -6.16 -11.94
C LEU A 158 13.45 -5.89 -13.13
N PHE A 159 12.71 -4.78 -13.12
CA PHE A 159 11.83 -4.42 -14.24
C PHE A 159 12.62 -3.97 -15.47
N THR A 160 13.64 -3.14 -15.29
CA THR A 160 14.42 -2.59 -16.40
C THR A 160 15.32 -3.62 -17.07
N SER A 161 15.81 -4.62 -16.34
CA SER A 161 16.56 -5.75 -16.91
C SER A 161 15.66 -6.69 -17.72
N THR A 162 14.38 -6.80 -17.35
CA THR A 162 13.43 -7.70 -18.00
C THR A 162 12.74 -7.07 -19.22
N ILE A 163 12.27 -5.81 -19.10
CA ILE A 163 11.48 -5.12 -20.14
C ILE A 163 12.34 -4.15 -20.97
N GLY A 164 13.44 -3.63 -20.39
CA GLY A 164 14.29 -2.59 -20.96
C GLY A 164 14.23 -1.28 -20.17
N SER A 165 15.24 -0.43 -20.35
CA SER A 165 15.44 0.80 -19.58
C SER A 165 14.32 1.84 -19.71
N TRP A 166 13.56 1.81 -20.80
CA TRP A 166 12.45 2.74 -21.05
C TRP A 166 11.31 2.63 -20.03
N ILE A 167 11.21 1.51 -19.30
CA ILE A 167 10.20 1.29 -18.25
C ILE A 167 10.55 2.01 -16.94
N TYR A 168 11.81 2.43 -16.76
CA TYR A 168 12.30 3.09 -15.54
C TYR A 168 11.39 4.21 -15.02
N PRO A 169 11.05 5.26 -15.81
CA PRO A 169 10.25 6.37 -15.31
C PRO A 169 8.84 5.94 -14.87
N LEU A 170 8.27 4.93 -15.51
CA LEU A 170 6.96 4.38 -15.14
C LEU A 170 7.04 3.72 -13.76
N ILE A 171 7.99 2.81 -13.55
CA ILE A 171 8.11 2.05 -12.29
C ILE A 171 8.50 2.96 -11.14
N ALA A 172 9.47 3.87 -11.35
CA ALA A 172 9.88 4.83 -10.33
C ALA A 172 8.72 5.74 -9.91
N LEU A 173 7.95 6.27 -10.86
CA LEU A 173 6.78 7.11 -10.57
C LEU A 173 5.68 6.32 -9.86
N SER A 174 5.41 5.09 -10.29
CA SER A 174 4.45 4.21 -9.64
C SER A 174 4.87 3.88 -8.21
N ALA A 175 6.13 3.54 -7.96
CA ALA A 175 6.64 3.24 -6.62
C ALA A 175 6.47 4.44 -5.68
N ILE A 176 6.90 5.63 -6.10
CA ILE A 176 6.74 6.87 -5.31
C ILE A 176 5.26 7.14 -5.05
N THR A 177 4.41 7.04 -6.06
CA THR A 177 2.99 7.38 -5.92
C THR A 177 2.24 6.38 -5.04
N VAL A 178 2.54 5.08 -5.15
CA VAL A 178 1.94 4.04 -4.30
C VAL A 178 2.36 4.26 -2.85
N MET A 179 3.65 4.47 -2.57
CA MET A 179 4.14 4.75 -1.22
C MET A 179 3.51 6.02 -0.64
N PHE A 180 3.42 7.08 -1.44
CA PHE A 180 2.77 8.33 -1.05
C PHE A 180 1.27 8.13 -0.78
N SER A 181 0.58 7.34 -1.59
CA SER A 181 -0.84 6.99 -1.38
C SER A 181 -1.04 6.19 -0.10
N THR A 182 -0.13 5.28 0.24
CA THR A 182 -0.16 4.55 1.51
C THR A 182 0.02 5.49 2.68
N LEU A 183 0.99 6.42 2.61
CA LEU A 183 1.18 7.44 3.65
C LEU A 183 -0.09 8.26 3.85
N LEU A 184 -0.69 8.76 2.77
CA LEU A 184 -1.92 9.56 2.85
C LEU A 184 -3.09 8.77 3.44
N THR A 185 -3.21 7.48 3.10
CA THR A 185 -4.23 6.59 3.65
C THR A 185 -4.08 6.45 5.17
N LEU A 186 -2.85 6.33 5.68
CA LEU A 186 -2.58 6.22 7.12
C LEU A 186 -2.88 7.54 7.84
N VAL A 187 -2.47 8.66 7.26
CA VAL A 187 -2.72 10.01 7.79
C VAL A 187 -4.22 10.36 7.80
N ASP A 188 -5.04 9.83 6.89
CA ASP A 188 -6.52 9.94 7.01
C ASP A 188 -7.09 8.98 8.07
N LEU A 189 -6.58 7.74 8.09
CA LEU A 189 -7.19 6.68 8.88
C LEU A 189 -7.02 6.88 10.39
N LEU A 190 -5.86 7.35 10.84
CA LEU A 190 -5.58 7.60 12.26
C LEU A 190 -6.54 8.61 12.91
N PRO A 191 -6.71 9.84 12.41
CA PRO A 191 -7.63 10.81 13.00
C PRO A 191 -9.09 10.36 12.87
N ARG A 192 -9.45 9.69 11.77
CA ARG A 192 -10.80 9.17 11.52
C ARG A 192 -11.18 8.06 12.51
N SER A 193 -10.30 7.09 12.73
CA SER A 193 -10.51 5.99 13.67
C SER A 193 -10.51 6.47 15.13
N SER A 194 -9.60 7.37 15.48
CA SER A 194 -9.51 7.94 16.84
C SER A 194 -10.74 8.79 17.17
N THR A 195 -11.22 9.59 16.21
CA THR A 195 -12.47 10.36 16.36
C THR A 195 -13.67 9.44 16.53
N ALA A 196 -13.77 8.38 15.72
CA ALA A 196 -14.85 7.41 15.82
C ALA A 196 -14.86 6.69 17.18
N ALA A 197 -13.69 6.29 17.68
CA ALA A 197 -13.56 5.67 18.99
C ALA A 197 -13.99 6.59 20.13
N LEU A 198 -13.54 7.85 20.15
CA LEU A 198 -13.94 8.82 21.18
C LEU A 198 -15.43 9.14 21.15
N MET A 199 -16.02 9.21 19.96
CA MET A 199 -17.47 9.44 19.81
C MET A 199 -18.32 8.28 20.32
N GLU A 200 -17.80 7.07 20.29
CA GLU A 200 -18.48 5.88 20.82
C GLU A 200 -18.32 5.79 22.34
N ILE A 201 -17.14 6.13 22.87
CA ILE A 201 -16.86 6.14 24.33
C ILE A 201 -17.59 7.29 25.03
N PHE A 202 -17.65 8.46 24.39
CA PHE A 202 -18.30 9.66 24.94
C PHE A 202 -19.40 10.17 23.99
N PRO A 203 -20.59 9.54 23.99
CA PRO A 203 -21.68 9.92 23.10
C PRO A 203 -22.08 11.38 23.27
N LYS A 204 -22.27 12.09 22.15
CA LYS A 204 -22.75 13.47 22.10
C LYS A 204 -24.14 13.54 21.46
N PRO A 205 -25.01 14.48 21.86
CA PRO A 205 -26.28 14.72 21.18
C PRO A 205 -26.09 14.96 19.68
N GLU A 206 -27.02 14.45 18.86
CA GLU A 206 -27.02 14.49 17.39
C GLU A 206 -26.64 15.89 16.84
N GLU A 207 -27.25 16.94 17.42
CA GLU A 207 -27.06 18.34 17.04
C GLU A 207 -25.60 18.82 17.17
N THR A 208 -24.88 18.31 18.17
CA THR A 208 -23.48 18.66 18.43
C THR A 208 -22.48 17.65 17.85
N ARG A 209 -22.96 16.49 17.42
CA ARG A 209 -22.12 15.34 17.04
C ARG A 209 -21.26 15.65 15.82
N ILE A 210 -21.84 16.24 14.77
CA ILE A 210 -21.13 16.60 13.53
C ILE A 210 -20.01 17.60 13.82
N ARG A 211 -20.33 18.69 14.54
CA ARG A 211 -19.35 19.73 14.89
C ARG A 211 -18.22 19.18 15.76
N THR A 212 -18.56 18.38 16.78
CA THR A 212 -17.57 17.81 17.69
C THR A 212 -16.68 16.79 16.98
N SER A 213 -17.24 15.98 16.08
CA SER A 213 -16.49 15.01 15.26
C SER A 213 -15.50 15.71 14.34
N SER A 214 -15.95 16.78 13.66
CA SER A 214 -15.07 17.58 12.81
C SER A 214 -13.93 18.21 13.61
N ASN A 215 -14.21 18.75 14.80
CA ASN A 215 -13.18 19.34 15.65
C ASN A 215 -12.18 18.30 16.16
N LEU A 216 -12.65 17.13 16.58
CA LEU A 216 -11.77 16.03 17.01
C LEU A 216 -10.88 15.54 15.86
N TYR A 217 -11.43 15.39 14.66
CA TYR A 217 -10.65 15.00 13.48
C TYR A 217 -9.52 16.00 13.20
N LEU A 218 -9.81 17.31 13.24
CA LEU A 218 -8.80 18.36 13.07
C LEU A 218 -7.77 18.38 14.21
N ILE A 219 -8.19 18.12 15.46
CA ILE A 219 -7.28 18.00 16.60
C ILE A 219 -6.33 16.82 16.40
N PHE A 220 -6.82 15.65 16.00
CA PHE A 220 -5.97 14.48 15.77
C PHE A 220 -5.01 14.68 14.60
N ILE A 221 -5.43 15.36 13.53
CA ILE A 221 -4.53 15.83 12.47
C ILE A 221 -3.44 16.73 13.07
N GLY A 222 -3.79 17.71 13.91
CA GLY A 222 -2.81 18.57 14.58
C GLY A 222 -1.84 17.81 15.49
N VAL A 223 -2.32 16.80 16.22
CA VAL A 223 -1.49 15.93 17.08
C VAL A 223 -0.55 15.08 16.25
N GLU A 224 -1.03 14.48 15.17
CA GLU A 224 -0.20 13.69 14.25
C GLU A 224 0.92 14.55 13.65
N LEU A 225 0.61 15.79 13.29
CA LEU A 225 1.61 16.75 12.82
C LEU A 225 2.68 17.02 13.88
N LEU A 226 2.27 17.19 15.15
CA LEU A 226 3.19 17.44 16.26
C LEU A 226 4.04 16.20 16.61
N LEU A 227 3.52 14.99 16.45
CA LEU A 227 4.27 13.75 16.67
C LEU A 227 5.31 13.47 15.59
N VAL A 228 5.08 14.01 14.40
CA VAL A 228 5.98 13.86 13.26
C VAL A 228 7.12 14.90 13.31
N LEU A 229 6.86 16.10 13.87
CA LEU A 229 7.85 17.18 14.09
C LEU A 229 8.83 16.88 15.23
#